data_AF-A0A699YRF9-F1
#
_entry.id   AF-A0A699YRF9-F1
#
_cell.length_a   1.000
_cell.length_b   1.000
_cell.length_c   1.000
_cell.angle_alpha   90.00
_cell.angle_beta   90.00
_cell.angle_gamma   90.00
#
_symmetry.space_group_name_H-M   'P 1'
#
loop_
_entity.id
_entity.type
_entity.pdbx_description
1 polymer ?
#
loop_
_entity_poly.entity_id
_entity_poly.type
_entity_poly.pdbx_seq_one_letter_code
_entity_poly.pdbx_strand_id
1 'polypeptide(L)'
;MLGARVFVFVSTDDADDANHCSAAGACGRLYPNVLSRAFTSSATTATTNILAVGVNGRNANSSLVGWLSQAGLSASAVTYALDSTQIAAAATANFTGFRLIYVPSSWFQTPGGIRDAQSDALAAHKEQLRSYINQHGGALVVLTQQGLARPFAFFPIPLRFVAQDFVDVSTTPDIAHLSPDSNSDNLDHNAWHGYFTGPQDWSGIYRVLVYKAWKNDSSTGPDGPGPGCPVANGPSQDCLATVLCNQHTFLSAEICGNGIDDDGNGLVDKDDEACWRICWPRAHCTSQL
;
A
#
# COMPACT_ATOMS: atom_id res chain seq x y z
N MET A 1 17.32 7.31 -19.14
CA MET A 1 16.24 8.10 -18.53
C MET A 1 16.23 7.77 -17.04
N LEU A 2 16.49 8.75 -16.16
CA LEU A 2 16.29 8.55 -14.72
C LEU A 2 14.77 8.41 -14.51
N GLY A 3 14.31 7.20 -14.23
CA GLY A 3 12.89 6.86 -14.15
C GLY A 3 12.16 7.75 -13.15
N ALA A 4 10.92 8.14 -13.50
CA ALA A 4 9.99 8.80 -12.60
C ALA A 4 10.02 8.14 -11.21
N ARG A 5 10.07 8.94 -10.14
CA ARG A 5 9.97 8.44 -8.77
C ARG A 5 8.50 8.06 -8.54
N VAL A 6 8.25 6.84 -8.10
CA VAL A 6 6.94 6.19 -8.11
C VAL A 6 6.70 5.61 -6.73
N PHE A 7 5.57 5.96 -6.12
CA PHE A 7 5.32 5.72 -4.71
C PHE A 7 4.07 4.88 -4.51
N VAL A 8 4.22 3.71 -3.89
CA VAL A 8 3.10 2.88 -3.48
C VAL A 8 3.28 2.55 -2.01
N PHE A 9 2.21 2.75 -1.23
CA PHE A 9 2.12 2.39 0.17
C PHE A 9 0.82 1.61 0.40
N VAL A 10 0.93 0.47 1.06
CA VAL A 10 -0.22 -0.39 1.39
C VAL A 10 -0.11 -0.75 2.87
N SER A 11 -1.17 -0.51 3.61
CA SER A 11 -1.30 -0.85 5.03
C SER A 11 -2.54 -1.70 5.27
N THR A 12 -2.45 -2.59 6.25
CA THR A 12 -3.61 -3.34 6.79
C THR A 12 -4.13 -2.73 8.10
N ASP A 13 -3.63 -1.56 8.46
CA ASP A 13 -4.11 -0.70 9.54
C ASP A 13 -5.43 -0.04 9.16
N ASP A 14 -6.37 0.00 10.10
CA ASP A 14 -7.59 0.81 10.08
C ASP A 14 -7.35 2.23 10.65
N ALA A 15 -6.22 2.81 10.26
CA ALA A 15 -5.71 4.06 10.81
C ALA A 15 -6.68 5.24 10.67
N ASP A 16 -7.54 5.21 9.67
CA ASP A 16 -8.50 6.26 9.36
C ASP A 16 -9.81 6.16 10.14
N ASP A 17 -9.95 5.19 11.06
CA ASP A 17 -11.01 5.21 12.05
C ASP A 17 -10.71 6.17 13.22
N ALA A 18 -11.76 6.53 13.94
CA ALA A 18 -11.66 7.41 15.10
C ALA A 18 -10.89 6.73 16.24
N ASN A 19 -9.95 7.46 16.84
CA ASN A 19 -9.12 7.03 17.98
C ASN A 19 -8.01 6.03 17.67
N HIS A 20 -7.69 5.79 16.40
CA HIS A 20 -6.48 5.07 15.98
C HIS A 20 -5.37 6.07 15.62
N CYS A 21 -4.82 5.99 14.42
CA CYS A 21 -3.77 6.89 13.94
C CYS A 21 -4.28 8.21 13.37
N SER A 22 -5.57 8.53 13.53
CA SER A 22 -6.22 9.70 12.95
C SER A 22 -5.88 11.02 13.66
N ALA A 23 -5.43 10.97 14.92
CA ALA A 23 -5.09 12.15 15.70
C ALA A 23 -3.74 12.80 15.30
N ALA A 24 -3.55 14.06 15.69
CA ALA A 24 -2.31 14.78 15.43
C ALA A 24 -1.12 14.11 16.13
N GLY A 25 -0.07 13.76 15.37
CA GLY A 25 1.11 13.11 15.93
C GLY A 25 0.98 11.62 16.20
N ALA A 26 -0.22 11.03 16.07
CA ALA A 26 -0.43 9.60 16.31
C ALA A 26 0.43 8.74 15.38
N CYS A 27 0.83 7.56 15.87
CA CYS A 27 1.58 6.57 15.08
C CYS A 27 2.89 7.12 14.50
N GLY A 28 3.55 8.01 15.24
CA GLY A 28 4.77 8.69 14.80
C GLY A 28 4.58 9.53 13.53
N ARG A 29 3.36 10.02 13.28
CA ARG A 29 2.98 10.75 12.05
C ARG A 29 3.12 9.92 10.76
N LEU A 30 3.00 8.59 10.83
CA LEU A 30 3.13 7.72 9.67
C LEU A 30 2.28 8.20 8.47
N TYR A 31 0.98 8.37 8.66
CA TYR A 31 0.06 8.72 7.56
C TYR A 31 0.26 10.13 7.00
N PRO A 32 0.44 11.20 7.81
CA PRO A 32 0.87 12.51 7.28
C PRO A 32 2.18 12.44 6.48
N ASN A 33 3.18 11.70 6.97
CA ASN A 33 4.48 11.58 6.29
C ASN A 33 4.36 10.81 4.97
N VAL A 34 3.57 9.74 4.94
CA VAL A 34 3.23 8.95 3.74
C VAL A 34 2.55 9.83 2.70
N LEU A 35 1.49 10.57 3.07
CA LEU A 35 0.75 11.42 2.13
C LEU A 35 1.64 12.55 1.58
N SER A 36 2.44 13.20 2.44
CA SER A 36 3.40 14.23 2.00
C SER A 36 4.43 13.65 1.02
N ARG A 37 5.01 12.49 1.34
CA ARG A 37 5.99 11.83 0.48
C ARG A 37 5.37 11.42 -0.85
N ALA A 38 4.23 10.74 -0.83
CA ALA A 38 3.53 10.28 -2.02
C ALA A 38 3.22 11.43 -2.99
N PHE A 39 2.69 12.54 -2.45
CA PHE A 39 2.33 13.71 -3.23
C PHE A 39 3.55 14.42 -3.85
N THR A 40 4.64 14.55 -3.09
CA THR A 40 5.86 15.23 -3.54
C THR A 40 6.72 14.38 -4.46
N SER A 41 6.72 13.05 -4.32
CA SER A 41 7.48 12.15 -5.18
C SER A 41 6.83 11.91 -6.54
N SER A 42 5.51 12.09 -6.65
CA SER A 42 4.76 11.89 -7.89
C SER A 42 5.35 12.71 -9.05
N ALA A 43 5.66 12.05 -10.16
CA ALA A 43 6.22 12.67 -11.36
C ALA A 43 5.14 13.03 -12.40
N THR A 44 3.87 12.88 -12.05
CA THR A 44 2.75 13.25 -12.90
C THR A 44 2.81 14.75 -13.25
N THR A 45 2.42 15.09 -14.47
CA THR A 45 2.35 16.48 -14.96
C THR A 45 1.10 17.22 -14.47
N ALA A 46 0.27 16.56 -13.66
CA ALA A 46 -0.94 17.12 -13.07
C ALA A 46 -0.62 18.35 -12.21
N THR A 47 -1.33 19.45 -12.48
CA THR A 47 -1.17 20.73 -11.77
C THR A 47 -1.98 20.79 -10.46
N THR A 48 -2.96 19.91 -10.24
CA THR A 48 -3.67 19.74 -8.96
C THR A 48 -4.25 18.33 -8.77
N ASN A 49 -4.30 17.88 -7.51
CA ASN A 49 -5.29 16.98 -6.90
C ASN A 49 -4.86 15.57 -6.47
N ILE A 50 -5.54 15.13 -5.40
CA ILE A 50 -5.59 13.81 -4.81
C ILE A 50 -6.93 13.21 -5.21
N LEU A 51 -6.93 12.00 -5.77
CA LEU A 51 -8.17 11.24 -5.97
C LEU A 51 -8.43 10.39 -4.73
N ALA A 52 -9.49 10.68 -3.99
CA ALA A 52 -9.97 9.86 -2.89
C ALA A 52 -11.02 8.88 -3.40
N VAL A 53 -10.64 7.60 -3.56
CA VAL A 53 -11.53 6.54 -4.06
C VAL A 53 -12.22 5.88 -2.88
N GLY A 54 -13.55 5.95 -2.81
CA GLY A 54 -14.32 5.28 -1.76
C GLY A 54 -14.28 5.93 -0.38
N VAL A 55 -13.86 7.20 -0.27
CA VAL A 55 -13.96 7.99 0.96
C VAL A 55 -15.39 8.55 1.09
N ASN A 56 -16.29 7.72 1.62
CA ASN A 56 -17.74 7.96 1.69
C ASN A 56 -18.18 8.87 2.86
N GLY A 57 -17.28 9.71 3.38
CA GLY A 57 -17.54 10.64 4.49
C GLY A 57 -17.05 10.13 5.86
N ARG A 58 -17.64 10.66 6.94
CA ARG A 58 -17.40 10.24 8.35
C ARG A 58 -15.92 10.17 8.74
N ASN A 59 -15.47 9.06 9.31
CA ASN A 59 -14.14 8.91 9.91
C ASN A 59 -13.08 8.85 8.81
N ALA A 60 -13.31 8.04 7.77
CA ALA A 60 -12.43 7.99 6.58
C ALA A 60 -12.12 9.39 6.04
N ASN A 61 -13.13 10.24 5.89
CA ASN A 61 -12.92 11.61 5.40
C ASN A 61 -12.25 12.52 6.43
N SER A 62 -12.66 12.45 7.69
CA SER A 62 -12.12 13.31 8.75
C SER A 62 -10.63 13.03 8.98
N SER A 63 -10.23 11.77 8.97
CA SER A 63 -8.86 11.30 9.11
C SER A 63 -8.01 11.71 7.90
N LEU A 64 -8.49 11.47 6.67
CA LEU A 64 -7.79 11.92 5.46
C LEU A 64 -7.53 13.43 5.50
N VAL A 65 -8.56 14.25 5.76
CA VAL A 65 -8.43 15.70 5.81
C VAL A 65 -7.47 16.13 6.94
N GLY A 66 -7.56 15.49 8.11
CA GLY A 66 -6.66 15.74 9.23
C GLY A 66 -5.20 15.45 8.89
N TRP A 67 -4.92 14.33 8.24
CA TRP A 67 -3.56 13.98 7.81
C TRP A 67 -3.04 14.88 6.69
N LEU A 68 -3.89 15.27 5.73
CA LEU A 68 -3.51 16.23 4.69
C LEU A 68 -3.07 17.56 5.30
N SER A 69 -3.84 18.08 6.27
CA SER A 69 -3.45 19.30 6.98
C SER A 69 -2.10 19.14 7.70
N GLN A 70 -1.85 18.00 8.34
CA GLN A 70 -0.57 17.72 9.01
C GLN A 70 0.60 17.55 8.03
N ALA A 71 0.31 17.10 6.81
CA ALA A 71 1.26 16.94 5.71
C ALA A 71 1.56 18.26 4.97
N GLY A 72 0.89 19.37 5.34
CA GLY A 72 0.99 20.65 4.63
C GLY A 72 0.22 20.70 3.31
N LEU A 73 -0.76 19.81 3.14
CA LEU A 73 -1.62 19.70 1.95
C LEU A 73 -3.03 20.21 2.25
N SER A 74 -3.71 20.72 1.22
CA SER A 74 -5.08 21.25 1.35
C SER A 74 -6.14 20.20 1.04
N ALA A 75 -7.20 20.15 1.86
CA ALA A 75 -8.40 19.36 1.57
C ALA A 75 -9.10 19.79 0.27
N SER A 76 -8.93 21.06 -0.15
CA SER A 76 -9.46 21.54 -1.44
C SER A 76 -8.80 20.87 -2.64
N ALA A 77 -7.69 20.15 -2.44
CA ALA A 77 -7.04 19.36 -3.48
C ALA A 77 -7.67 17.96 -3.63
N VAL A 78 -8.69 17.59 -2.85
CA VAL A 78 -9.28 16.26 -2.91
C VAL A 78 -10.46 16.23 -3.88
N THR A 79 -10.37 15.36 -4.88
CA THR A 79 -11.50 14.95 -5.72
C THR A 79 -11.99 13.60 -5.21
N TYR A 80 -13.28 13.49 -4.90
CA TYR A 80 -13.89 12.26 -4.39
C TYR A 80 -14.51 11.45 -5.53
N ALA A 81 -14.13 10.16 -5.61
CA ALA A 81 -14.80 9.17 -6.45
C ALA A 81 -15.57 8.19 -5.54
N LEU A 82 -16.87 8.43 -5.43
CA LEU A 82 -17.81 7.80 -4.51
C LEU A 82 -18.65 6.70 -5.15
N ASP A 83 -18.52 6.46 -6.45
CA ASP A 83 -19.21 5.38 -7.15
C ASP A 83 -18.40 4.86 -8.33
N SER A 84 -18.87 3.75 -8.92
CA SER A 84 -18.20 3.10 -10.05
C SER A 84 -18.12 3.98 -11.31
N THR A 85 -19.08 4.89 -11.51
CA THR A 85 -19.08 5.80 -12.68
C THR A 85 -17.99 6.85 -12.54
N GLN A 86 -17.81 7.41 -11.35
CA GLN A 86 -16.76 8.39 -11.07
C GLN A 86 -15.37 7.75 -11.13
N ILE A 87 -15.22 6.51 -10.63
CA ILE A 87 -13.97 5.74 -10.75
C ILE A 87 -13.65 5.47 -12.22
N ALA A 88 -14.64 5.01 -13.00
CA ALA A 88 -14.48 4.77 -14.44
C ALA A 88 -14.11 6.06 -15.18
N ALA A 89 -14.75 7.20 -14.85
CA ALA A 89 -14.43 8.49 -15.45
C ALA A 89 -12.97 8.88 -15.21
N ALA A 90 -12.47 8.74 -13.98
CA ALA A 90 -11.06 8.98 -13.68
C ALA A 90 -10.12 8.00 -14.42
N ALA A 91 -10.53 6.74 -14.57
CA ALA A 91 -9.79 5.72 -15.30
C ALA A 91 -9.71 5.99 -16.81
N THR A 92 -10.72 6.62 -17.43
CA THR A 92 -10.66 6.97 -18.88
C THR A 92 -9.51 7.93 -19.22
N ALA A 93 -9.06 8.72 -18.24
CA ALA A 93 -7.89 9.60 -18.35
C ALA A 93 -6.61 8.97 -17.77
N ASN A 94 -6.59 7.64 -17.56
CA ASN A 94 -5.51 6.89 -16.90
C ASN A 94 -5.12 7.50 -15.55
N PHE A 95 -6.07 8.11 -14.83
CA PHE A 95 -5.83 8.82 -13.57
C PHE A 95 -4.77 9.95 -13.63
N THR A 96 -4.30 10.33 -14.82
CA THR A 96 -3.16 11.26 -15.00
C THR A 96 -3.45 12.69 -14.56
N GLY A 97 -4.71 13.01 -14.26
CA GLY A 97 -5.12 14.26 -13.63
C GLY A 97 -4.83 14.35 -12.13
N PHE A 98 -4.28 13.30 -11.50
CA PHE A 98 -4.03 13.25 -10.05
C PHE A 98 -2.56 12.98 -9.74
N ARG A 99 -2.07 13.54 -8.64
CA ARG A 99 -0.70 13.24 -8.13
C ARG A 99 -0.69 12.01 -7.25
N LEU A 100 -1.78 11.78 -6.53
CA LEU A 100 -1.96 10.72 -5.55
C LEU A 100 -3.37 10.14 -5.67
N ILE A 101 -3.48 8.83 -5.64
CA ILE A 101 -4.72 8.11 -5.37
C ILE A 101 -4.66 7.62 -3.92
N TYR A 102 -5.68 7.95 -3.14
CA TYR A 102 -5.89 7.46 -1.78
C TYR A 102 -7.11 6.54 -1.74
N VAL A 103 -6.93 5.36 -1.14
CA VAL A 103 -7.99 4.38 -0.88
C VAL A 103 -8.07 4.19 0.64
N PRO A 104 -9.20 4.53 1.30
CA PRO A 104 -9.38 4.40 2.74
C PRO A 104 -9.49 2.95 3.15
N SER A 105 -9.62 2.72 4.45
CA SER A 105 -10.00 1.41 4.95
C SER A 105 -11.38 1.01 4.46
N SER A 106 -11.68 -0.28 4.50
CA SER A 106 -12.99 -0.80 4.10
C SER A 106 -14.11 -0.22 4.97
N TRP A 107 -15.33 -0.23 4.44
CA TRP A 107 -16.53 0.13 5.19
C TRP A 107 -16.76 -0.72 6.46
N PHE A 108 -16.17 -1.92 6.48
CA PHE A 108 -16.29 -2.87 7.58
C PHE A 108 -15.44 -2.44 8.78
N GLN A 109 -14.31 -1.77 8.53
CA GLN A 109 -13.40 -1.29 9.57
C GLN A 109 -13.62 0.18 9.89
N THR A 110 -13.63 1.05 8.87
CA THR A 110 -13.86 2.48 9.07
C THR A 110 -15.27 2.91 8.64
N PRO A 111 -16.03 3.62 9.49
CA PRO A 111 -17.23 4.35 9.08
C PRO A 111 -16.92 5.34 7.95
N GLY A 112 -17.55 5.11 6.78
CA GLY A 112 -17.30 5.90 5.58
C GLY A 112 -16.18 5.36 4.69
N GLY A 113 -15.63 4.18 5.00
CA GLY A 113 -14.65 3.48 4.19
C GLY A 113 -15.18 2.96 2.84
N ILE A 114 -14.27 2.40 2.05
CA ILE A 114 -14.53 1.89 0.69
C ILE A 114 -15.43 0.66 0.71
N ARG A 115 -16.33 0.53 -0.28
CA ARG A 115 -17.27 -0.59 -0.45
C ARG A 115 -16.84 -1.55 -1.55
N ASP A 116 -17.39 -2.77 -1.55
CA ASP A 116 -17.12 -3.80 -2.57
C ASP A 116 -17.28 -3.26 -3.99
N ALA A 117 -18.40 -2.60 -4.30
CA ALA A 117 -18.65 -2.07 -5.64
C ALA A 117 -17.62 -1.01 -6.09
N GLN A 118 -17.03 -0.26 -5.16
CA GLN A 118 -16.00 0.75 -5.46
C GLN A 118 -14.63 0.09 -5.65
N SER A 119 -14.28 -0.86 -4.78
CA SER A 119 -13.05 -1.66 -4.89
C SER A 119 -13.06 -2.49 -6.18
N ASP A 120 -14.21 -3.10 -6.52
CA ASP A 120 -14.41 -3.86 -7.75
C ASP A 120 -14.32 -2.99 -9.00
N ALA A 121 -14.86 -1.76 -8.95
CA ALA A 121 -14.71 -0.80 -10.04
C ALA A 121 -13.25 -0.39 -10.25
N LEU A 122 -12.49 -0.17 -9.16
CA LEU A 122 -11.06 0.09 -9.26
C LEU A 122 -10.30 -1.13 -9.84
N ALA A 123 -10.68 -2.35 -9.43
CA ALA A 123 -10.10 -3.59 -9.94
C ALA A 123 -10.40 -3.83 -11.42
N ALA A 124 -11.57 -3.42 -11.91
CA ALA A 124 -11.90 -3.44 -13.33
C ALA A 124 -11.01 -2.50 -14.17
N HIS A 125 -10.33 -1.55 -13.53
CA HIS A 125 -9.43 -0.59 -14.15
C HIS A 125 -7.96 -0.75 -13.70
N LYS A 126 -7.57 -1.96 -13.28
CA LYS A 126 -6.22 -2.24 -12.78
C LYS A 126 -5.10 -1.92 -13.77
N GLU A 127 -5.33 -2.08 -15.08
CA GLU A 127 -4.31 -1.75 -16.10
C GLU A 127 -4.11 -0.24 -16.24
N GLN A 128 -5.17 0.55 -16.14
CA GLN A 128 -5.06 2.01 -16.10
C GLN A 128 -4.35 2.46 -14.82
N LEU A 129 -4.62 1.82 -13.68
CA LEU A 129 -3.93 2.09 -12.41
C LEU A 129 -2.45 1.72 -12.49
N ARG A 130 -2.12 0.58 -13.12
CA ARG A 130 -0.74 0.15 -13.40
C ARG A 130 -0.01 1.15 -14.30
N SER A 131 -0.63 1.58 -15.39
CA SER A 131 -0.06 2.59 -16.30
C SER A 131 0.15 3.93 -15.58
N TYR A 132 -0.83 4.39 -14.79
CA TYR A 132 -0.73 5.58 -13.95
C TYR A 132 0.52 5.57 -13.06
N ILE A 133 0.78 4.46 -12.37
CA ILE A 133 1.96 4.32 -11.52
C ILE A 133 3.22 4.17 -12.38
N ASN A 134 3.29 3.12 -13.20
CA ASN A 134 4.53 2.69 -13.86
C ASN A 134 5.02 3.63 -14.96
N GLN A 135 4.10 4.28 -15.68
CA GLN A 135 4.40 5.07 -16.88
C GLN A 135 4.25 6.56 -16.60
N HIS A 136 3.26 6.96 -15.79
CA HIS A 136 2.97 8.36 -15.53
C HIS A 136 3.54 8.88 -14.20
N GLY A 137 4.17 8.01 -13.39
CA GLY A 137 4.82 8.44 -12.15
C GLY A 137 3.85 8.73 -11.01
N GLY A 138 2.65 8.17 -11.08
CA GLY A 138 1.60 8.32 -10.08
C GLY A 138 1.96 7.73 -8.72
N ALA A 139 1.28 8.21 -7.68
CA ALA A 139 1.38 7.65 -6.33
C ALA A 139 0.07 7.02 -5.87
N LEU A 140 0.18 5.98 -5.03
CA LEU A 140 -0.94 5.23 -4.47
C LEU A 140 -0.73 4.99 -2.97
N VAL A 141 -1.74 5.28 -2.17
CA VAL A 141 -1.80 4.99 -0.73
C VAL A 141 -3.09 4.23 -0.45
N VAL A 142 -2.98 3.07 0.18
CA VAL A 142 -4.10 2.15 0.45
C VAL A 142 -4.07 1.71 1.89
N LEU A 143 -5.21 1.74 2.57
CA LEU A 143 -5.40 1.21 3.92
C LEU A 143 -6.19 -0.11 3.92
N THR A 144 -6.50 -0.64 5.10
CA THR A 144 -6.97 -2.03 5.23
C THR A 144 -8.22 -2.33 4.42
N GLN A 145 -8.23 -3.46 3.73
CA GLN A 145 -9.38 -3.91 2.93
C GLN A 145 -10.11 -5.09 3.59
N GLN A 146 -9.87 -5.35 4.89
CA GLN A 146 -10.52 -6.45 5.61
C GLN A 146 -12.05 -6.34 5.52
N GLY A 147 -12.74 -7.45 5.29
CA GLY A 147 -14.21 -7.49 5.16
C GLY A 147 -14.74 -7.23 3.75
N LEU A 148 -13.91 -6.82 2.79
CA LEU A 148 -14.30 -6.82 1.37
C LEU A 148 -14.28 -8.25 0.78
N ALA A 149 -15.10 -8.49 -0.24
CA ALA A 149 -15.17 -9.76 -0.95
C ALA A 149 -13.89 -10.07 -1.74
N ARG A 150 -13.22 -9.02 -2.26
CA ARG A 150 -11.98 -9.11 -3.05
C ARG A 150 -10.96 -8.05 -2.61
N PRO A 151 -10.38 -8.18 -1.41
CA PRO A 151 -9.47 -7.18 -0.87
C PRO A 151 -8.25 -7.01 -1.78
N PHE A 152 -7.85 -5.76 -2.05
CA PHE A 152 -6.67 -5.39 -2.86
C PHE A 152 -6.66 -5.93 -4.30
N ALA A 153 -7.80 -6.34 -4.86
CA ALA A 153 -7.88 -6.96 -6.20
C ALA A 153 -7.53 -6.03 -7.38
N PHE A 154 -7.26 -4.75 -7.11
CA PHE A 154 -6.83 -3.76 -8.09
C PHE A 154 -5.31 -3.72 -8.32
N PHE A 155 -4.52 -4.51 -7.58
CA PHE A 155 -3.13 -4.76 -7.97
C PHE A 155 -3.07 -5.71 -9.18
N PRO A 156 -2.10 -5.55 -10.10
CA PRO A 156 -1.96 -6.41 -11.27
C PRO A 156 -1.86 -7.89 -10.88
N ILE A 157 -1.02 -8.18 -9.89
CA ILE A 157 -0.96 -9.46 -9.18
C ILE A 157 -1.59 -9.27 -7.79
N PRO A 158 -2.61 -10.06 -7.42
CA PRO A 158 -3.23 -9.96 -6.11
C PRO A 158 -2.24 -10.22 -4.98
N LEU A 159 -2.20 -9.32 -3.99
CA LEU A 159 -1.52 -9.57 -2.73
C LEU A 159 -2.24 -10.70 -1.98
N ARG A 160 -1.49 -11.66 -1.45
CA ARG A 160 -2.02 -12.73 -0.59
C ARG A 160 -2.27 -12.14 0.80
N PHE A 161 -3.49 -11.67 1.01
CA PHE A 161 -3.94 -11.05 2.25
C PHE A 161 -4.61 -12.08 3.18
N VAL A 162 -4.20 -12.09 4.44
CA VAL A 162 -4.82 -12.85 5.52
C VAL A 162 -5.50 -11.88 6.47
N ALA A 163 -6.82 -11.95 6.54
CA ALA A 163 -7.62 -11.19 7.50
C ALA A 163 -7.40 -11.76 8.91
N GLN A 164 -6.83 -10.95 9.80
CA GLN A 164 -6.66 -11.28 11.20
C GLN A 164 -6.50 -9.99 12.00
N ASP A 165 -7.18 -9.90 13.14
CA ASP A 165 -7.00 -8.78 14.07
C ASP A 165 -5.84 -9.06 15.02
N PHE A 166 -4.97 -8.07 15.22
CA PHE A 166 -3.87 -8.11 16.18
C PHE A 166 -3.47 -6.71 16.66
N VAL A 167 -2.65 -6.68 17.71
CA VAL A 167 -2.20 -5.43 18.34
C VAL A 167 -0.73 -5.15 18.04
N ASP A 168 0.09 -6.20 18.18
CA ASP A 168 1.53 -6.04 18.23
C ASP A 168 2.16 -6.07 16.85
N VAL A 169 3.00 -5.06 16.59
CA VAL A 169 3.77 -4.90 15.37
C VAL A 169 5.22 -4.61 15.67
N SER A 170 6.04 -4.77 14.65
CA SER A 170 7.43 -4.34 14.70
C SER A 170 7.82 -3.68 13.40
N THR A 171 8.67 -2.66 13.51
CA THR A 171 9.17 -1.91 12.36
C THR A 171 10.48 -2.49 11.86
N THR A 172 10.69 -2.40 10.54
CA THR A 172 12.03 -2.55 9.95
C THR A 172 12.77 -1.20 9.98
N PRO A 173 14.11 -1.17 9.87
CA PRO A 173 14.86 0.10 9.81
C PRO A 173 14.42 1.03 8.66
N ASP A 174 13.84 0.48 7.60
CA ASP A 174 13.41 1.23 6.42
C ASP A 174 12.30 2.24 6.72
N ILE A 175 11.50 2.02 7.77
CA ILE A 175 10.43 2.96 8.15
C ILE A 175 10.97 4.35 8.44
N ALA A 176 12.18 4.46 9.00
CA ALA A 176 12.77 5.73 9.38
C ALA A 176 13.08 6.64 8.18
N HIS A 177 13.19 6.07 6.98
CA HIS A 177 13.36 6.85 5.74
C HIS A 177 12.06 7.51 5.26
N LEU A 178 10.90 7.00 5.72
CA LEU A 178 9.59 7.52 5.39
C LEU A 178 8.99 8.33 6.54
N SER A 179 9.03 7.78 7.75
CA SER A 179 8.47 8.35 8.97
C SER A 179 9.45 8.14 10.14
N PRO A 180 10.39 9.08 10.36
CA PRO A 180 11.48 8.93 11.34
C PRO A 180 11.02 8.71 12.79
N ASP A 181 9.84 9.23 13.13
CA ASP A 181 9.29 9.15 14.49
C ASP A 181 8.43 7.89 14.71
N SER A 182 8.10 7.14 13.65
CA SER A 182 7.34 5.89 13.75
C SER A 182 8.25 4.74 14.21
N ASN A 183 7.81 4.00 15.22
CA ASN A 183 8.53 2.86 15.80
C ASN A 183 7.54 1.80 16.29
N SER A 184 8.02 0.62 16.69
CA SER A 184 7.15 -0.45 17.17
C SER A 184 6.22 0.00 18.31
N ASP A 185 6.73 0.78 19.27
CA ASP A 185 5.95 1.17 20.45
C ASP A 185 4.75 2.07 20.11
N ASN A 186 4.90 2.99 19.17
CA ASN A 186 3.82 3.90 18.79
C ASN A 186 2.93 3.39 17.65
N LEU A 187 3.29 2.26 17.04
CA LEU A 187 2.48 1.54 16.06
C LEU A 187 1.75 0.32 16.66
N ASP A 188 2.10 -0.12 17.87
CA ASP A 188 1.34 -1.13 18.61
C ASP A 188 -0.05 -0.57 19.00
N HIS A 189 -1.11 -1.03 18.33
CA HIS A 189 -2.51 -0.71 18.64
C HIS A 189 -3.47 -1.72 18.02
N ASN A 190 -4.71 -1.79 18.50
CA ASN A 190 -5.71 -2.81 18.13
C ASN A 190 -6.40 -2.60 16.77
N ALA A 191 -5.75 -1.90 15.84
CA ALA A 191 -6.33 -1.52 14.55
C ALA A 191 -5.63 -2.19 13.35
N TRP A 192 -4.86 -3.25 13.59
CA TRP A 192 -4.28 -4.06 12.53
C TRP A 192 -5.23 -5.18 12.17
N HIS A 193 -5.72 -5.20 10.93
CA HIS A 193 -6.77 -6.10 10.47
C HIS A 193 -6.31 -7.11 9.42
N GLY A 194 -5.01 -7.35 9.35
CA GLY A 194 -4.47 -8.48 8.60
C GLY A 194 -3.01 -8.30 8.26
N TYR A 195 -2.49 -9.21 7.46
CA TYR A 195 -1.13 -9.18 6.99
C TYR A 195 -1.04 -9.84 5.61
N PHE A 196 0.04 -9.55 4.91
CA PHE A 196 0.36 -10.11 3.61
C PHE A 196 1.38 -11.24 3.77
N THR A 197 1.20 -12.31 2.98
CA THR A 197 2.11 -13.47 2.92
C THR A 197 2.70 -13.70 1.53
N GLY A 198 2.33 -12.88 0.56
CA GLY A 198 2.95 -12.84 -0.75
C GLY A 198 2.18 -11.98 -1.74
N PRO A 199 2.45 -12.11 -3.05
CA PRO A 199 3.44 -13.01 -3.67
C PRO A 199 4.88 -12.66 -3.27
N GLN A 200 5.84 -13.49 -3.69
CA GLN A 200 7.26 -13.43 -3.31
C GLN A 200 7.93 -12.05 -3.51
N ASP A 201 7.38 -11.21 -4.38
CA ASP A 201 7.86 -9.87 -4.71
C ASP A 201 6.86 -8.74 -4.34
N TRP A 202 5.76 -9.10 -3.66
CA TRP A 202 4.65 -8.22 -3.30
C TRP A 202 4.09 -7.40 -4.47
N SER A 203 4.04 -7.97 -5.68
CA SER A 203 3.63 -7.25 -6.90
C SER A 203 4.52 -6.01 -7.17
N GLY A 204 5.79 -6.09 -6.80
CA GLY A 204 6.78 -5.02 -6.94
C GLY A 204 6.85 -4.01 -5.78
N ILE A 205 6.06 -4.21 -4.71
CA ILE A 205 6.05 -3.39 -3.49
C ILE A 205 6.99 -4.02 -2.44
N TYR A 206 8.25 -4.19 -2.82
CA TYR A 206 9.15 -5.16 -2.17
C TYR A 206 9.70 -4.81 -0.79
N ARG A 207 9.36 -3.64 -0.21
CA ARG A 207 9.87 -3.27 1.12
C ARG A 207 8.81 -3.40 2.19
N VAL A 208 9.08 -4.28 3.14
CA VAL A 208 8.32 -4.40 4.39
C VAL A 208 8.78 -3.30 5.34
N LEU A 209 7.86 -2.40 5.74
CA LEU A 209 8.14 -1.37 6.75
C LEU A 209 7.70 -1.80 8.14
N VAL A 210 6.59 -2.51 8.22
CA VAL A 210 5.99 -2.99 9.45
C VAL A 210 5.52 -4.42 9.22
N TYR A 211 5.70 -5.26 10.23
CA TYR A 211 5.21 -6.63 10.25
C TYR A 211 4.51 -6.94 11.56
N LYS A 212 3.61 -7.94 11.53
CA LYS A 212 3.00 -8.47 12.75
C LYS A 212 4.08 -9.00 13.68
N ALA A 213 4.16 -8.45 14.89
CA ALA A 213 5.05 -8.94 15.92
C ALA A 213 4.35 -10.01 16.77
N TRP A 214 5.14 -10.94 17.29
CA TRP A 214 4.69 -11.86 18.34
C TRP A 214 5.13 -11.28 19.68
N LYS A 215 4.44 -10.25 20.17
CA LYS A 215 4.62 -9.83 21.57
C LYS A 215 3.79 -10.78 22.42
N ASN A 216 4.28 -11.08 23.62
CA ASN A 216 3.64 -11.99 24.57
C ASN A 216 2.24 -11.47 24.97
N ASP A 217 1.22 -11.80 24.18
CA ASP A 217 -0.14 -11.73 24.67
C ASP A 217 -0.33 -12.85 25.70
N SER A 218 -0.52 -12.44 26.96
CA SER A 218 -0.88 -13.34 28.06
C SER A 218 -2.18 -14.12 27.85
N SER A 219 -2.96 -13.82 26.80
CA SER A 219 -4.22 -14.49 26.47
C SER A 219 -4.09 -15.71 25.55
N THR A 220 -2.93 -15.97 24.93
CA THR A 220 -2.79 -17.05 23.91
C THR A 220 -1.77 -18.16 24.18
N GLY A 221 -1.09 -18.21 25.33
CA GLY A 221 -0.17 -19.31 25.67
C GLY A 221 1.28 -19.11 25.15
N PRO A 222 2.20 -20.08 25.38
CA PRO A 222 3.63 -19.86 25.29
C PRO A 222 4.13 -20.02 23.86
N ASP A 223 3.92 -19.00 23.04
CA ASP A 223 4.59 -18.91 21.75
C ASP A 223 5.92 -18.18 21.95
N GLY A 224 7.01 -18.88 21.67
CA GLY A 224 8.38 -18.36 21.69
C GLY A 224 8.62 -17.28 20.61
N PRO A 225 9.89 -16.89 20.36
CA PRO A 225 10.18 -15.88 19.34
C PRO A 225 9.62 -16.34 17.98
N GLY A 226 8.56 -15.68 17.51
CA GLY A 226 8.16 -15.78 16.10
C GLY A 226 9.35 -15.42 15.21
N PRO A 227 9.38 -15.86 13.95
CA PRO A 227 10.60 -15.82 13.12
C PRO A 227 11.16 -14.42 12.81
N GLY A 228 10.52 -13.35 13.29
CA GLY A 228 10.82 -11.97 12.91
C GLY A 228 10.45 -11.73 11.45
N CYS A 229 11.10 -10.76 10.82
CA CYS A 229 11.08 -10.58 9.37
C CYS A 229 12.48 -10.85 8.83
N PRO A 230 12.90 -12.12 8.70
CA PRO A 230 14.27 -12.50 8.37
C PRO A 230 14.65 -12.07 6.95
N VAL A 231 13.66 -11.91 6.06
CA VAL A 231 13.85 -11.47 4.67
C VAL A 231 12.89 -10.32 4.34
N ALA A 232 13.26 -9.12 4.80
CA ALA A 232 12.48 -7.89 4.60
C ALA A 232 12.39 -7.42 3.14
N ASN A 233 13.25 -7.94 2.25
CA ASN A 233 13.27 -7.64 0.81
C ASN A 233 13.79 -8.85 0.01
N GLY A 234 13.26 -9.10 -1.20
CA GLY A 234 13.81 -10.09 -2.16
C GLY A 234 13.02 -11.41 -2.21
N PRO A 235 13.56 -12.48 -2.82
CA PRO A 235 12.86 -13.77 -2.89
C PRO A 235 12.65 -14.43 -1.50
N SER A 236 11.64 -15.30 -1.38
CA SER A 236 11.31 -16.06 -0.16
C SER A 236 10.98 -15.22 1.09
N GLN A 237 10.28 -14.09 0.92
CA GLN A 237 9.87 -13.26 2.06
C GLN A 237 8.82 -13.98 2.92
N ASP A 238 9.13 -14.12 4.19
CA ASP A 238 8.22 -14.63 5.22
C ASP A 238 8.23 -13.63 6.37
N CYS A 239 7.43 -12.58 6.22
CA CYS A 239 7.47 -11.43 7.13
C CYS A 239 6.12 -11.08 7.74
N LEU A 240 5.03 -11.78 7.41
CA LEU A 240 3.68 -11.39 7.87
C LEU A 240 3.47 -9.87 7.76
N ALA A 241 3.77 -9.33 6.58
CA ALA A 241 3.92 -7.89 6.37
C ALA A 241 2.58 -7.17 6.58
N THR A 242 2.58 -6.09 7.33
CA THR A 242 1.37 -5.32 7.64
C THR A 242 1.42 -3.92 7.03
N VAL A 243 2.62 -3.43 6.72
CA VAL A 243 2.86 -2.25 5.89
C VAL A 243 3.92 -2.56 4.84
N LEU A 244 3.57 -2.32 3.58
CA LEU A 244 4.44 -2.41 2.41
C LEU A 244 4.61 -1.02 1.80
N CYS A 245 5.82 -0.65 1.39
CA CYS A 245 6.06 0.63 0.72
C CYS A 245 7.23 0.56 -0.26
N ASN A 246 7.16 1.29 -1.37
CA ASN A 246 8.33 1.50 -2.21
C ASN A 246 8.33 2.89 -2.88
N GLN A 247 9.50 3.55 -2.94
CA GLN A 247 9.70 4.90 -3.52
C GLN A 247 10.17 4.87 -4.98
N HIS A 248 10.43 3.66 -5.50
CA HIS A 248 10.73 3.36 -6.89
C HIS A 248 9.93 2.12 -7.35
N THR A 249 8.65 2.09 -6.99
CA THR A 249 7.73 0.99 -7.31
C THR A 249 7.51 0.82 -8.81
N PHE A 250 7.69 -0.40 -9.30
CA PHE A 250 7.09 -0.82 -10.55
C PHE A 250 6.08 -1.92 -10.21
N LEU A 251 4.79 -1.64 -10.37
CA LEU A 251 3.76 -2.65 -10.14
C LEU A 251 3.89 -3.73 -11.21
N SER A 252 4.35 -4.90 -10.77
CA SER A 252 4.60 -6.02 -11.66
C SER A 252 3.32 -6.79 -11.92
N ALA A 253 3.12 -7.15 -13.19
CA ALA A 253 2.16 -8.16 -13.59
C ALA A 253 2.77 -9.58 -13.55
N GLU A 254 4.09 -9.68 -13.32
CA GLU A 254 4.89 -10.90 -13.26
C GLU A 254 5.43 -11.15 -11.84
N ILE A 255 5.33 -12.37 -11.30
CA ILE A 255 5.96 -12.73 -10.02
C ILE A 255 7.38 -13.19 -10.30
N CYS A 256 8.35 -12.33 -10.02
CA CYS A 256 9.72 -12.60 -10.41
C CYS A 256 10.38 -13.73 -9.60
N GLY A 257 10.82 -14.77 -10.30
CA GLY A 257 11.54 -15.92 -9.75
C GLY A 257 10.65 -17.12 -9.40
N ASN A 258 9.43 -17.20 -9.96
CA ASN A 258 8.53 -18.33 -9.76
C ASN A 258 8.54 -19.33 -10.93
N GLY A 259 9.19 -19.01 -12.05
CA GLY A 259 9.27 -19.86 -13.24
C GLY A 259 7.99 -19.93 -14.09
N ILE A 260 7.07 -18.99 -13.94
CA ILE A 260 5.76 -18.92 -14.63
C ILE A 260 5.63 -17.58 -15.34
N ASP A 261 5.09 -17.58 -16.56
CA ASP A 261 4.63 -16.37 -17.28
C ASP A 261 3.27 -15.95 -16.70
N ASP A 262 3.27 -15.11 -15.66
CA ASP A 262 2.07 -14.73 -14.91
C ASP A 262 1.22 -13.69 -15.66
N ASP A 263 1.84 -12.89 -16.54
CA ASP A 263 1.14 -11.86 -17.32
C ASP A 263 0.76 -12.30 -18.76
N GLY A 264 1.24 -13.46 -19.20
CA GLY A 264 0.87 -14.13 -20.45
C GLY A 264 1.54 -13.53 -21.69
N ASN A 265 2.66 -12.81 -21.53
CA ASN A 265 3.36 -12.15 -22.64
C ASN A 265 4.35 -13.08 -23.37
N GLY A 266 4.56 -14.30 -22.87
CA GLY A 266 5.46 -15.30 -23.42
C GLY A 266 6.89 -15.26 -22.88
N LEU A 267 7.17 -14.44 -21.87
CA LEU A 267 8.44 -14.33 -21.15
C LEU A 267 8.25 -14.77 -19.70
N VAL A 268 9.34 -15.14 -19.02
CA VAL A 268 9.31 -15.69 -17.66
C VAL A 268 10.43 -15.06 -16.83
N ASP A 269 10.12 -14.67 -15.59
CA ASP A 269 11.09 -14.22 -14.59
C ASP A 269 12.05 -13.13 -15.11
N LYS A 270 13.37 -13.36 -15.03
CA LYS A 270 14.41 -12.41 -15.45
C LYS A 270 14.36 -12.06 -16.94
N ASP A 271 13.75 -12.91 -17.75
CA ASP A 271 13.59 -12.67 -19.18
C ASP A 271 12.38 -11.75 -19.44
N ASP A 272 11.52 -11.56 -18.44
CA ASP A 272 10.38 -10.65 -18.44
C ASP A 272 10.76 -9.20 -18.07
N GLU A 273 10.29 -8.24 -18.86
CA GLU A 273 10.58 -6.81 -18.64
C GLU A 273 9.93 -6.23 -17.37
N ALA A 274 8.85 -6.83 -16.88
CA ALA A 274 8.23 -6.51 -15.61
C ALA A 274 9.16 -6.82 -14.42
N CYS A 275 10.05 -7.81 -14.58
CA CYS A 275 11.02 -8.18 -13.55
C CYS A 275 12.32 -7.36 -13.57
N TRP A 276 12.65 -6.71 -14.69
CA TRP A 276 13.91 -5.95 -14.80
C TRP A 276 14.00 -4.78 -13.82
N ARG A 277 12.86 -4.23 -13.39
CA ARG A 277 12.80 -3.06 -12.49
C ARG A 277 12.67 -3.42 -11.01
N ILE A 278 12.25 -4.64 -10.68
CA ILE A 278 12.19 -5.14 -9.30
C ILE A 278 13.60 -5.49 -8.80
N CYS A 279 14.48 -5.92 -9.71
CA CYS A 279 15.85 -6.36 -9.42
C CYS A 279 16.91 -5.24 -9.23
N TRP A 280 16.55 -3.94 -9.09
CA TRP A 280 17.54 -2.86 -9.06
C TRP A 280 17.82 -2.27 -7.66
N PRO A 281 19.10 -2.10 -7.24
CA PRO A 281 20.31 -2.45 -7.97
C PRO A 281 20.56 -3.96 -7.91
N ARG A 282 21.11 -4.50 -9.02
CA ARG A 282 21.27 -5.93 -9.41
C ARG A 282 21.76 -6.95 -8.35
N ALA A 283 22.06 -6.54 -7.12
CA ALA A 283 22.51 -7.41 -6.04
C ALA A 283 21.45 -8.41 -5.55
N HIS A 284 20.15 -8.17 -5.79
CA HIS A 284 19.08 -9.03 -5.27
C HIS A 284 18.62 -10.13 -6.25
N CYS A 285 19.15 -10.18 -7.48
CA CYS A 285 18.81 -11.21 -8.47
C CYS A 285 19.99 -12.13 -8.81
N THR A 286 21.05 -12.13 -7.97
CA THR A 286 22.18 -13.06 -8.05
C THR A 286 22.16 -14.08 -6.91
N SER A 287 21.17 -14.96 -6.92
CA SER A 287 21.25 -16.37 -6.47
C SER A 287 19.90 -16.99 -6.84
N GLN A 288 19.78 -17.97 -7.73
CA GLN A 288 20.50 -19.24 -7.74
C GLN A 288 20.57 -19.79 -9.18
N LEU A 289 21.77 -20.14 -9.63
CA LEU A 289 21.97 -21.46 -10.24
C LEU A 289 21.96 -22.49 -9.11
#